data_AF-X6DRX4-F1
#
_entry.id   AF-X6DRX4-F1
#
_cell.length_a   1.000
_cell.length_b   1.000
_cell.length_c   1.000
_cell.angle_alpha   90.00
_cell.angle_beta   90.00
_cell.angle_gamma   90.00
#
_symmetry.space_group_name_H-M   'P 1'
#
loop_
_entity.id
_entity.type
_entity.pdbx_description
1 polymer ?
#
loop_
_entity_poly.entity_id
_entity_poly.type
_entity_poly.pdbx_seq_one_letter_code
_entity_poly.pdbx_strand_id
1 'polypeptide(L)'
;MIDEQHVEQLRTAARAKVVTEARNAKLLDAAFAIISHNSSHQRFGPLGEGPLPIDLRVLRDRFSEVQIEDARRRARALFQDAFQAGEDALAQRFSHPEIVDKLRQRHPGFSDKCYQDTVRQGCFLAR
;
A
#
# COMPACT_ATOMS: atom_id res chain seq x y z
N MET A 1 19.81 -8.43 21.86
CA MET A 1 18.36 -8.28 22.05
C MET A 1 17.99 -6.92 21.48
N ILE A 2 17.09 -6.87 20.51
CA ILE A 2 16.58 -5.58 20.02
C ILE A 2 15.63 -5.07 21.09
N ASP A 3 15.90 -3.87 21.59
CA ASP A 3 15.11 -3.22 22.63
C ASP A 3 13.68 -2.98 22.10
N GLU A 4 12.66 -3.51 22.78
CA GLU A 4 11.26 -3.39 22.37
C GLU A 4 10.83 -1.92 22.25
N GLN A 5 11.42 -1.02 23.06
CA GLN A 5 11.16 0.41 22.95
C GLN A 5 11.71 1.00 21.63
N HIS A 6 12.84 0.49 21.16
CA HIS A 6 13.42 0.91 19.89
C HIS A 6 12.58 0.43 18.70
N VAL A 7 12.03 -0.79 18.77
CA VAL A 7 11.10 -1.31 17.74
C VAL A 7 9.82 -0.48 17.68
N GLU A 8 9.27 -0.10 18.83
CA GLU A 8 8.02 0.69 18.89
C GLU A 8 8.21 2.13 18.40
N GLN A 9 9.37 2.74 18.69
CA GLN A 9 9.75 4.04 18.14
C GLN A 9 9.85 4.01 16.62
N LEU A 10 10.48 2.97 16.05
CA LEU A 10 10.60 2.80 14.60
C LEU A 10 9.23 2.60 13.93
N ARG A 11 8.33 1.82 14.53
CA ARG A 11 6.95 1.64 14.05
C ARG A 11 6.16 2.95 14.06
N THR A 12 6.26 3.71 15.15
CA THR A 12 5.59 5.01 15.29
C THR A 12 6.10 6.01 14.26
N ALA A 13 7.42 6.06 14.04
CA ALA A 13 8.04 6.91 13.02
C ALA A 13 7.61 6.51 11.60
N ALA A 14 7.60 5.21 11.29
CA ALA A 14 7.14 4.69 10.00
C ALA A 14 5.67 5.04 9.74
N ARG A 15 4.81 4.89 10.75
CA ARG A 15 3.40 5.27 10.69
C ARG A 15 3.22 6.78 10.43
N ALA A 16 3.93 7.63 11.19
CA ALA A 16 3.88 9.07 11.02
C ALA A 16 4.34 9.51 9.62
N LYS A 17 5.37 8.85 9.09
CA LYS A 17 5.85 9.07 7.71
C LYS A 17 4.76 8.73 6.68
N VAL A 18 4.11 7.57 6.79
CA VAL A 18 3.04 7.18 5.86
C VAL A 18 1.86 8.15 5.92
N VAL A 19 1.45 8.58 7.11
CA VAL A 19 0.38 9.59 7.26
C VAL A 19 0.78 10.91 6.59
N THR A 20 2.03 11.34 6.77
CA THR A 20 2.54 12.59 6.19
C THR A 20 2.61 12.51 4.66
N GLU A 21 3.11 11.40 4.11
CA GLU A 21 3.15 11.18 2.67
C GLU A 21 1.74 11.11 2.07
N ALA A 22 0.83 10.36 2.70
CA ALA A 22 -0.55 10.24 2.27
C ALA A 22 -1.28 11.59 2.27
N ARG A 23 -1.04 12.43 3.29
CA ARG A 23 -1.62 13.78 3.37
C ARG A 23 -1.12 14.73 2.29
N ASN A 24 0.04 14.48 1.69
CA ASN A 24 0.57 15.30 0.60
C ASN A 24 0.33 14.70 -0.79
N ALA A 25 -0.07 13.43 -0.87
CA ALA A 25 -0.34 12.75 -2.11
C ALA A 25 -1.71 13.10 -2.71
N LYS A 26 -1.93 12.64 -3.95
CA LYS A 26 -3.27 12.55 -4.56
C LYS A 26 -4.07 11.48 -3.82
N LEU A 27 -5.40 11.62 -3.80
CA LEU A 27 -6.29 10.76 -3.00
C LEU A 27 -6.08 9.25 -3.23
N LEU A 28 -5.95 8.82 -4.49
CA LEU A 28 -5.77 7.39 -4.82
C LEU A 28 -4.43 6.86 -4.31
N ASP A 29 -3.35 7.60 -4.55
CA ASP A 29 -2.01 7.26 -4.08
C ASP A 29 -1.95 7.25 -2.54
N ALA A 30 -2.62 8.21 -1.89
CA ALA A 30 -2.75 8.29 -0.44
C ALA A 30 -3.45 7.06 0.13
N ALA A 31 -4.59 6.67 -0.46
CA ALA A 31 -5.34 5.48 -0.06
C ALA A 31 -4.51 4.20 -0.28
N PHE A 32 -3.79 4.09 -1.41
CA PHE A 32 -2.93 2.95 -1.71
C PHE A 32 -1.77 2.83 -0.71
N ALA A 33 -1.07 3.92 -0.41
CA ALA A 33 0.02 3.92 0.57
C ALA A 33 -0.43 3.46 1.96
N ILE A 34 -1.60 3.94 2.41
CA ILE A 34 -2.20 3.53 3.70
C ILE A 34 -2.55 2.04 3.69
N ILE A 35 -3.21 1.54 2.64
CA ILE A 35 -3.60 0.13 2.53
C ILE A 35 -2.37 -0.77 2.47
N SER A 36 -1.40 -0.45 1.61
CA SER A 36 -0.16 -1.20 1.46
C SER A 36 0.61 -1.30 2.79
N HIS A 37 0.72 -0.19 3.52
CA HIS A 37 1.36 -0.15 4.83
C HIS A 37 0.63 -1.02 5.87
N ASN A 38 -0.70 -0.88 5.96
CA ASN A 38 -1.52 -1.64 6.89
C ASN A 38 -1.43 -3.16 6.61
N SER A 39 -1.47 -3.56 5.35
CA SER A 39 -1.35 -4.97 4.96
C SER A 39 0.03 -5.56 5.26
N SER A 40 1.11 -4.81 5.05
CA SER A 40 2.46 -5.24 5.45
C SER A 40 2.59 -5.39 6.97
N HIS A 41 2.03 -4.47 7.75
CA HIS A 41 2.09 -4.56 9.22
C HIS A 41 1.23 -5.69 9.79
N GLN A 42 0.09 -6.01 9.17
CA GLN A 42 -0.73 -7.16 9.57
C GLN A 42 -0.05 -8.51 9.31
N ARG A 43 0.73 -8.63 8.23
CA ARG A 43 1.39 -9.90 7.86
C ARG A 43 2.68 -10.17 8.63
N PHE A 44 3.39 -9.14 9.11
CA PHE A 44 4.71 -9.27 9.75
C PHE A 44 4.80 -8.68 11.17
N GLY A 45 3.73 -8.08 11.69
CA GLY A 45 3.66 -7.65 13.09
C GLY A 45 3.41 -8.84 14.03
N PRO A 46 3.88 -8.79 15.29
CA PRO A 46 3.50 -9.79 16.28
C PRO A 46 1.96 -9.83 16.40
N LEU A 47 1.40 -11.05 16.38
CA LEU A 47 -0.02 -11.31 16.60
C LEU A 47 -0.42 -10.79 17.99
N GLY A 48 -0.93 -9.55 18.06
CA GLY A 48 -1.57 -8.99 19.26
C GLY A 48 -1.18 -7.58 19.68
N GLU A 49 0.00 -7.06 19.28
CA GLU A 49 0.55 -5.82 19.85
C GLU A 49 1.10 -4.82 18.80
N GLY A 50 0.73 -5.00 17.53
CA GLY A 50 1.05 -4.00 16.50
C GLY A 50 0.23 -2.72 16.66
N PRO A 51 0.76 -1.54 16.28
CA PRO A 51 -0.02 -0.31 16.28
C PRO A 51 -1.27 -0.47 15.40
N LEU A 52 -2.38 0.14 15.85
CA LEU A 52 -3.65 0.11 15.13
C LEU A 52 -3.46 0.55 13.66
N PRO A 53 -4.16 -0.10 12.71
CA PRO A 53 -4.09 0.27 11.30
C PRO A 53 -4.39 1.76 11.12
N ILE A 54 -3.69 2.39 10.18
CA ILE A 54 -3.95 3.79 9.83
C ILE A 54 -5.34 3.85 9.21
N ASP A 55 -6.24 4.58 9.85
CA ASP A 55 -7.57 4.85 9.32
C ASP A 55 -7.47 5.87 8.16
N LEU A 56 -8.11 5.59 7.03
CA LEU A 56 -8.17 6.53 5.90
C LEU A 56 -8.88 7.85 6.27
N ARG A 57 -9.60 7.91 7.39
CA ARG A 57 -10.16 9.15 7.95
C ARG A 57 -9.13 10.24 8.20
N VAL A 58 -7.83 9.92 8.26
CA VAL A 58 -6.74 10.92 8.32
C VAL A 58 -6.69 11.86 7.10
N LEU A 59 -7.45 11.56 6.05
CA LEU A 59 -7.58 12.32 4.81
C LEU A 59 -8.85 13.20 4.75
N ARG A 60 -9.70 13.18 5.79
CA ARG A 60 -11.00 13.92 5.84
C ARG A 60 -10.84 15.44 5.87
N ASP A 61 -9.64 15.93 6.19
CA ASP A 61 -9.27 17.34 6.11
C ASP A 61 -9.25 17.87 4.67
N ARG A 62 -9.04 16.99 3.68
CA ARG A 62 -8.90 17.36 2.27
C ARG A 62 -9.97 16.77 1.35
N PHE A 63 -10.57 15.64 1.74
CA PHE A 63 -11.47 14.87 0.87
C PHE A 63 -12.75 14.47 1.61
N SER A 64 -13.85 14.38 0.87
CA SER A 64 -15.13 13.94 1.43
C SER A 64 -15.11 12.44 1.76
N GLU A 65 -16.00 12.02 2.67
CA GLU A 65 -16.13 10.59 3.02
C GLU A 65 -16.45 9.70 1.81
N VAL A 66 -17.28 10.20 0.89
CA VAL A 66 -17.60 9.49 -0.36
C VAL A 66 -16.36 9.30 -1.23
N GLN A 67 -15.54 10.34 -1.38
CA GLN A 67 -14.29 10.26 -2.13
C GLN A 67 -13.29 9.28 -1.49
N ILE A 68 -13.17 9.32 -0.17
CA ILE A 68 -12.29 8.42 0.59
C ILE A 68 -12.74 6.96 0.43
N GLU A 69 -14.05 6.70 0.46
CA GLU A 69 -14.61 5.36 0.30
C GLU A 69 -14.41 4.80 -1.12
N ASP A 70 -14.59 5.64 -2.15
CA ASP A 70 -14.26 5.26 -3.54
C ASP A 70 -12.77 4.94 -3.68
N ALA A 71 -11.89 5.81 -3.17
CA ALA A 71 -10.46 5.63 -3.21
C ALA A 71 -10.02 4.35 -2.47
N ARG A 72 -10.62 4.06 -1.32
CA ARG A 72 -10.41 2.83 -0.56
C ARG A 72 -10.70 1.60 -1.42
N ARG A 73 -11.86 1.57 -2.09
CA ARG A 73 -12.28 0.47 -2.94
C ARG A 73 -11.31 0.23 -4.09
N ARG A 74 -10.93 1.31 -4.79
CA ARG A 74 -10.02 1.25 -5.93
C ARG A 74 -8.61 0.85 -5.53
N ALA A 75 -8.09 1.42 -4.44
CA ALA A 75 -6.76 1.08 -3.94
C ALA A 75 -6.70 -0.38 -3.45
N ARG A 76 -7.78 -0.87 -2.82
CA ARG A 76 -7.88 -2.30 -2.44
C ARG A 76 -7.92 -3.21 -3.67
N ALA A 77 -8.63 -2.82 -4.72
CA ALA A 77 -8.67 -3.60 -5.97
C ALA A 77 -7.29 -3.67 -6.63
N LEU A 78 -6.54 -2.55 -6.70
CA LEU A 78 -5.15 -2.55 -7.18
C LEU A 78 -4.26 -3.45 -6.31
N PHE A 79 -4.39 -3.36 -4.99
CA PHE A 79 -3.62 -4.18 -4.06
C PHE A 79 -3.92 -5.69 -4.17
N GLN A 80 -5.17 -6.08 -4.42
CA GLN A 80 -5.55 -7.47 -4.62
C GLN A 80 -4.88 -8.09 -5.85
N ASP A 81 -4.64 -7.29 -6.89
CA ASP A 81 -3.91 -7.72 -8.08
C ASP A 81 -2.39 -7.81 -7.87
N ALA A 82 -1.87 -7.36 -6.72
CA ALA A 82 -0.43 -7.42 -6.43
C ALA A 82 0.10 -8.85 -6.51
N PHE A 83 -0.61 -9.84 -5.93
CA PHE A 83 -0.14 -11.23 -5.93
C PHE A 83 0.07 -11.76 -7.35
N GLN A 84 -0.92 -11.60 -8.23
CA GLN A 84 -0.83 -12.04 -9.63
C GLN A 84 0.29 -11.30 -10.39
N ALA A 85 0.42 -9.98 -10.17
CA ALA A 85 1.50 -9.20 -10.77
C ALA A 85 2.88 -9.69 -10.31
N GLY A 86 2.99 -10.14 -9.05
CA GLY A 86 4.17 -10.79 -8.50
C GLY A 86 4.49 -12.13 -9.14
N GLU A 87 3.50 -13.01 -9.26
CA GLU A 87 3.66 -14.29 -9.94
C GLU A 87 4.10 -14.12 -11.39
N ASP A 88 3.47 -13.21 -12.12
CA ASP A 88 3.79 -12.94 -13.52
C ASP A 88 5.24 -12.42 -13.67
N ALA A 89 5.70 -11.59 -12.73
CA ALA A 89 7.07 -11.09 -12.70
C ALA A 89 8.08 -12.18 -12.34
N LEU A 90 7.81 -12.99 -11.31
CA LEU A 90 8.71 -14.07 -10.86
C LEU A 90 8.81 -15.21 -11.89
N ALA A 91 7.69 -15.55 -12.53
CA ALA A 91 7.64 -16.54 -13.60
C ALA A 91 8.14 -16.01 -14.96
N GLN A 92 8.56 -14.73 -15.01
CA GLN A 92 9.02 -14.05 -16.24
C GLN A 92 8.01 -14.15 -17.40
N ARG A 93 6.71 -14.22 -17.09
CA ARG A 93 5.62 -14.33 -18.09
C ARG A 93 5.47 -13.05 -18.90
N PHE A 94 5.74 -11.91 -18.25
CA PHE A 94 5.70 -10.58 -18.84
C PHE A 94 6.90 -9.78 -18.31
N SER A 95 7.38 -8.84 -19.11
CA SER A 95 8.37 -7.86 -18.67
C SER A 95 7.77 -6.92 -17.62
N HIS A 96 8.63 -6.31 -16.79
CA HIS A 96 8.16 -5.37 -15.76
C HIS A 96 7.32 -4.21 -16.33
N PRO A 97 7.69 -3.56 -17.45
CA PRO A 97 6.86 -2.54 -18.08
C PRO A 97 5.48 -3.05 -18.51
N GLU A 98 5.39 -4.25 -19.08
CA GLU A 98 4.10 -4.83 -19.51
C GLU A 98 3.16 -5.10 -18.33
N ILE A 99 3.70 -5.54 -17.19
CA ILE A 99 2.90 -5.74 -15.98
C ILE A 99 2.39 -4.39 -15.46
N VAL A 100 3.24 -3.37 -15.43
CA VAL A 100 2.86 -2.00 -15.02
C VAL A 100 1.79 -1.43 -15.96
N ASP A 101 1.92 -1.61 -17.27
CA ASP A 101 0.95 -1.14 -18.25
C ASP A 101 -0.41 -1.83 -18.09
N LYS A 102 -0.42 -3.14 -17.84
CA LYS A 102 -1.66 -3.89 -17.54
C LYS A 102 -2.34 -3.38 -16.27
N LEU A 103 -1.56 -3.13 -15.21
CA LEU A 103 -2.09 -2.55 -13.96
C LEU A 103 -2.65 -1.15 -14.21
N ARG A 104 -1.97 -0.33 -15.02
CA ARG A 104 -2.44 1.02 -15.38
C ARG A 104 -3.74 1.00 -16.17
N GLN A 105 -3.87 0.08 -17.13
CA GLN A 105 -5.09 -0.08 -17.94
C GLN A 105 -6.28 -0.53 -17.07
N ARG A 106 -6.06 -1.46 -16.15
CA ARG A 106 -7.12 -2.01 -15.29
C ARG A 106 -7.50 -1.07 -14.14
N HIS A 107 -6.52 -0.34 -13.60
CA HIS A 107 -6.69 0.55 -12.46
C HIS A 107 -6.16 1.94 -12.79
N PRO A 108 -6.84 2.72 -13.65
CA PRO A 108 -6.35 4.04 -14.03
C PRO A 108 -6.38 5.03 -12.86
N GLY A 109 -5.50 6.04 -12.90
CA GLY A 109 -5.53 7.20 -12.01
C GLY A 109 -4.55 7.17 -10.83
N PHE A 110 -3.82 6.07 -10.63
CA PHE A 110 -2.70 6.03 -9.68
C PHE A 110 -1.42 6.55 -10.34
N SER A 111 -0.44 6.97 -9.55
CA SER A 111 0.90 7.26 -10.07
C SER A 111 1.67 6.00 -10.45
N ASP A 112 2.69 6.16 -11.30
CA ASP A 112 3.59 5.08 -11.68
C ASP A 112 4.28 4.42 -10.48
N LYS A 113 4.57 5.22 -9.44
CA LYS A 113 5.10 4.71 -8.17
C LYS A 113 4.16 3.66 -7.56
N CYS A 114 2.85 3.90 -7.52
CA CYS A 114 1.90 2.93 -6.95
C CYS A 114 1.86 1.62 -7.74
N TYR A 115 1.96 1.66 -9.07
CA TYR A 115 2.03 0.43 -9.87
C TYR A 115 3.35 -0.32 -9.62
N GLN A 116 4.48 0.38 -9.56
CA GLN A 116 5.77 -0.23 -9.23
C GLN A 116 5.76 -0.87 -7.83
N ASP A 117 5.21 -0.17 -6.83
CA ASP A 117 5.07 -0.67 -5.47
C ASP A 117 4.14 -1.91 -5.42
N THR A 118 3.08 -1.93 -6.23
CA THR A 118 2.17 -3.08 -6.38
C THR A 118 2.93 -4.31 -6.89
N VAL A 119 3.74 -4.17 -7.95
CA VAL A 119 4.55 -5.29 -8.48
C VAL A 119 5.58 -5.76 -7.46
N ARG A 120 6.30 -4.83 -6.82
CA ARG A 120 7.32 -5.15 -5.80
C ARG A 120 6.70 -5.91 -4.64
N GLN A 121 5.56 -5.45 -4.14
CA GLN A 121 4.84 -6.09 -3.06
C GLN A 121 4.33 -7.46 -3.50
N GLY A 122 3.81 -7.57 -4.73
CA GLY A 122 3.47 -8.82 -5.38
C GLY A 122 4.57 -9.86 -5.35
N CYS A 123 5.77 -9.51 -5.83
CA CYS A 123 6.93 -10.41 -5.83
C CYS A 123 7.30 -10.88 -4.42
N PHE A 124 7.06 -10.04 -3.41
CA PHE A 124 7.30 -10.41 -2.02
C PHE A 124 6.17 -11.27 -1.43
N LEU A 125 4.92 -11.10 -1.88
CA LEU A 125 3.78 -11.93 -1.47
C LEU A 125 3.80 -13.33 -2.10
N ALA A 126 4.35 -13.46 -3.32
CA ALA A 126 4.42 -14.68 -4.13
C ALA A 126 5.69 -15.52 -3.91
N ARG A 127 6.65 -15.02 -3.12
CA ARG A 127 7.81 -15.78 -2.61
C ARG A 127 7.43 -16.54 -1.35
#